data_AF-A0A8D0XL07-F1
#
_entry.id   AF-A0A8D0XL07-F1
#
_cell.length_a   1.000
_cell.length_b   1.000
_cell.length_c   1.000
_cell.angle_alpha   90.00
_cell.angle_beta   90.00
_cell.angle_gamma   90.00
#
_symmetry.space_group_name_H-M   'P 1'
#
loop_
_entity.id
_entity.type
_entity.pdbx_description
1 polymer ?
#
loop_
_entity_poly.entity_id
_entity_poly.type
_entity_poly.pdbx_seq_one_letter_code
_entity_poly.pdbx_strand_id
1 'polypeptide(L)'
;MAESGEGLGTVPEHERILQEIQSTDTACVGPTLRSVYDDQPNAHKKFMEKLDACIRNHDKEIEKMCNFHHQGFVDAITELLKVRTDAEKLKVQVTDTNRRFQDAGKEVIVQTEDIIRCRIQQRNITTVVEKLQLCLPAV
;
A
#
# COMPACT_ATOMS: atom_id res chain seq x y z
N MET A 1 -60.58 17.67 35.70
CA MET A 1 -59.19 18.04 35.99
C MET A 1 -58.61 16.98 36.90
N ALA A 2 -57.66 16.19 36.41
CA ALA A 2 -56.69 15.44 37.20
C ALA A 2 -55.57 15.07 36.21
N GLU A 3 -54.48 15.81 36.29
CA GLU A 3 -53.33 15.70 35.40
C GLU A 3 -52.58 14.38 35.63
N SER A 4 -52.27 13.69 34.54
CA SER A 4 -51.40 12.53 34.49
C SER A 4 -49.95 12.99 34.68
N GLY A 5 -49.36 12.67 35.83
CA GLY A 5 -47.95 12.94 36.13
C GLY A 5 -47.02 12.10 35.26
N GLU A 6 -46.15 12.80 34.53
CA GLU A 6 -45.19 12.28 33.56
C GLU A 6 -44.11 11.38 34.18
N GLY A 7 -43.77 10.31 33.46
CA GLY A 7 -42.67 9.41 33.78
C GLY A 7 -41.32 10.03 33.42
N LEU A 8 -40.60 10.53 34.43
CA LEU A 8 -39.29 11.17 34.26
C LEU A 8 -38.11 10.37 34.86
N GLY A 9 -38.32 9.13 35.30
CA GLY A 9 -37.33 8.37 36.09
C GLY A 9 -36.59 7.22 35.39
N THR A 10 -36.99 6.77 34.20
CA THR A 10 -36.51 5.51 33.60
C THR A 10 -35.43 5.68 32.53
N VAL A 11 -35.09 6.92 32.17
CA VAL A 11 -34.07 7.19 31.16
C VAL A 11 -32.65 6.75 31.57
N PRO A 12 -32.19 6.97 32.82
CA PRO A 12 -30.80 6.69 33.24
C PRO A 12 -30.46 5.20 33.35
N GLU A 13 -31.44 4.35 33.69
CA GLU A 13 -31.19 2.93 33.93
C GLU A 13 -30.97 2.13 32.64
N HIS A 14 -31.80 2.37 31.63
CA HIS A 14 -31.62 1.71 30.33
C HIS A 14 -30.31 2.11 29.65
N GLU A 15 -29.80 3.32 29.91
CA GLU A 15 -28.50 3.76 29.41
C GLU A 15 -27.34 3.03 30.10
N ARG A 16 -27.43 2.83 31.43
CA ARG A 16 -26.49 2.00 32.19
C ARG A 16 -26.45 0.55 31.66
N ILE A 17 -27.63 -0.02 31.41
CA ILE A 17 -27.76 -1.39 30.87
C ILE A 17 -27.15 -1.49 29.47
N LEU A 18 -27.37 -0.50 28.60
CA LEU A 18 -26.75 -0.48 27.28
C LEU A 18 -25.22 -0.37 27.35
N GLN A 19 -24.67 0.42 28.28
CA GLN A 19 -23.22 0.50 28.50
C GLN A 19 -22.64 -0.83 28.98
N GLU A 20 -23.35 -1.55 29.85
CA GLU A 20 -22.92 -2.86 30.33
C GLU A 20 -22.93 -3.91 29.21
N ILE A 21 -23.95 -3.90 28.35
CA ILE A 21 -24.02 -4.77 27.15
C ILE A 21 -22.95 -4.42 26.11
N GLN A 22 -22.59 -3.14 26.00
CA GLN A 22 -21.51 -2.67 25.11
C GLN A 22 -20.10 -2.96 25.66
N SER A 23 -20.00 -3.34 26.93
CA SER A 23 -18.72 -3.73 27.51
C SER A 23 -18.30 -5.12 27.00
N THR A 24 -16.99 -5.36 26.94
CA THR A 24 -16.45 -6.66 26.51
C THR A 24 -16.70 -7.78 27.53
N ASP A 25 -17.25 -7.46 28.70
CA ASP A 25 -17.52 -8.42 29.77
C ASP A 25 -18.92 -9.06 29.60
N THR A 26 -18.92 -10.22 28.93
CA THR A 26 -20.16 -10.98 28.66
C THR A 26 -20.73 -11.68 29.90
N ALA A 27 -19.99 -11.76 31.02
CA ALA A 27 -20.41 -12.50 32.21
C ALA A 27 -21.63 -11.85 32.90
N CYS A 28 -21.82 -10.55 32.74
CA CYS A 28 -22.88 -9.78 33.40
C CYS A 28 -24.15 -9.63 32.54
N VAL A 29 -24.11 -10.00 31.25
CA VAL A 29 -25.24 -9.80 30.31
C VAL A 29 -26.50 -10.54 30.75
N GLY A 30 -26.36 -11.76 31.28
CA GLY A 30 -27.50 -12.58 31.73
C GLY A 30 -28.29 -11.93 32.89
N PRO A 31 -27.64 -11.60 34.03
CA PRO A 31 -28.25 -10.83 35.11
C PRO A 31 -28.83 -9.48 34.69
N THR A 32 -28.12 -8.72 33.85
CA THR A 32 -28.53 -7.40 33.36
C THR A 32 -29.77 -7.46 32.46
N LEU A 33 -29.88 -8.51 31.64
CA LEU A 33 -31.10 -8.72 30.86
C LEU A 33 -32.28 -9.13 31.75
N ARG A 34 -32.06 -9.89 32.83
CA ARG A 34 -33.14 -10.27 33.75
C ARG A 34 -33.78 -9.04 34.41
N SER A 35 -32.99 -8.05 34.83
CA SER A 35 -33.53 -6.83 35.44
C SER A 35 -34.45 -6.05 34.48
N VAL A 36 -34.15 -6.03 33.17
CA VAL A 36 -35.01 -5.42 32.14
C VAL A 36 -36.44 -6.01 32.10
N TYR A 37 -36.59 -7.29 32.45
CA TYR A 37 -37.89 -7.98 32.45
C TYR A 37 -38.60 -7.93 33.82
N ASP A 38 -37.85 -7.76 34.92
CA ASP A 38 -38.38 -7.84 36.29
C ASP A 38 -39.02 -6.53 36.79
N ASP A 39 -38.66 -5.38 36.23
CA ASP A 39 -38.99 -4.08 36.84
C ASP A 39 -40.46 -3.62 36.66
N GLN A 40 -41.06 -3.71 35.46
CA GLN A 40 -42.47 -3.31 35.19
C GLN A 40 -43.08 -3.94 33.91
N PRO A 41 -44.42 -4.08 33.82
CA PRO A 41 -45.08 -4.46 32.58
C PRO A 41 -44.73 -3.48 31.45
N ASN A 42 -44.22 -4.02 30.33
CA ASN A 42 -43.70 -3.29 29.15
C ASN A 42 -42.32 -2.62 29.30
N ALA A 43 -41.56 -2.83 30.39
CA ALA A 43 -40.19 -2.30 30.53
C ALA A 43 -39.25 -2.83 29.44
N HIS A 44 -39.33 -4.12 29.14
CA HIS A 44 -38.58 -4.76 28.05
C HIS A 44 -38.86 -4.12 26.69
N LYS A 45 -40.11 -3.70 26.41
CA LYS A 45 -40.46 -3.06 25.13
C LYS A 45 -39.73 -1.72 24.97
N LYS A 46 -39.73 -0.89 26.00
CA LYS A 46 -39.01 0.40 26.01
C LYS A 46 -37.50 0.21 25.90
N PHE A 47 -36.96 -0.84 26.53
CA PHE A 47 -35.55 -1.20 26.39
C PHE A 47 -35.20 -1.60 24.95
N MET A 48 -36.02 -2.46 24.32
CA MET A 48 -35.82 -2.86 22.92
C MET A 48 -35.86 -1.66 21.97
N GLU A 49 -36.78 -0.71 22.17
CA GLU A 49 -36.83 0.54 21.39
C GLU A 49 -35.54 1.36 21.51
N LYS A 50 -34.96 1.43 22.72
CA LYS A 50 -33.67 2.09 22.97
C LYS A 50 -32.49 1.31 22.39
N LEU A 51 -32.49 -0.01 22.48
CA LEU A 51 -31.48 -0.87 21.87
C LEU A 51 -31.47 -0.72 20.35
N ASP A 52 -32.65 -0.73 19.72
CA ASP A 52 -32.79 -0.49 18.29
C ASP A 52 -32.30 0.90 17.88
N ALA A 53 -32.57 1.93 18.69
CA ALA A 53 -32.03 3.27 18.46
C ALA A 53 -30.51 3.31 18.57
N CYS A 54 -29.93 2.58 19.52
CA CYS A 54 -28.51 2.45 19.71
C CYS A 54 -27.83 1.72 18.54
N ILE A 55 -28.39 0.61 18.08
CA ILE A 55 -27.91 -0.14 16.90
C ILE A 55 -27.90 0.78 15.68
N ARG A 56 -29.02 1.46 15.39
CA ARG A 56 -29.09 2.40 14.26
C ARG A 56 -28.09 3.56 14.38
N ASN A 57 -27.79 4.01 15.59
CA ASN A 57 -26.80 5.05 15.82
C ASN A 57 -25.38 4.54 15.53
N HIS A 58 -25.04 3.33 15.99
CA HIS A 58 -23.77 2.70 15.69
C HIS A 58 -23.60 2.43 14.20
N ASP A 59 -24.62 1.94 13.50
CA ASP A 59 -24.59 1.73 12.06
C ASP A 59 -24.26 3.03 11.30
N LYS A 60 -24.85 4.16 11.73
CA LYS A 60 -24.57 5.49 11.15
C LYS A 60 -23.13 5.95 11.41
N GLU A 61 -22.61 5.72 12.61
CA GLU A 61 -21.22 6.09 12.92
C GLU A 61 -20.22 5.21 12.17
N ILE A 62 -20.51 3.90 12.01
CA ILE A 62 -19.74 2.99 11.16
C ILE A 62 -19.74 3.49 9.72
N GLU A 63 -20.91 3.78 9.16
CA GLU A 63 -21.04 4.29 7.80
C GLU A 63 -20.26 5.60 7.61
N LYS A 64 -20.35 6.52 8.57
CA LYS A 64 -19.61 7.78 8.57
C LYS A 64 -18.09 7.57 8.59
N MET A 65 -17.59 6.66 9.44
CA MET A 65 -16.17 6.33 9.49
C MET A 65 -15.69 5.69 8.18
N CYS A 66 -16.47 4.74 7.64
CA CYS A 66 -16.16 4.12 6.36
C CYS A 66 -16.11 5.15 5.23
N ASN A 67 -17.12 6.02 5.14
CA ASN A 67 -17.19 7.07 4.13
C ASN A 67 -16.05 8.09 4.26
N PHE A 68 -15.68 8.46 5.49
CA PHE A 68 -14.57 9.38 5.75
C PHE A 68 -13.23 8.84 5.24
N HIS A 69 -12.98 7.54 5.38
CA HIS A 69 -11.72 6.92 4.96
C HIS A 69 -11.74 6.35 3.53
N HIS A 70 -12.91 6.17 2.93
CA HIS A 70 -13.05 5.52 1.62
C HIS A 70 -12.23 6.21 0.54
N GLN A 71 -12.32 7.55 0.45
CA GLN A 71 -11.58 8.30 -0.56
C GLN A 71 -10.06 8.17 -0.38
N GLY A 72 -9.57 8.28 0.85
CA GLY A 72 -8.13 8.12 1.14
C GLY A 72 -7.61 6.72 0.80
N PHE A 73 -8.43 5.68 0.98
CA PHE A 73 -8.11 4.32 0.54
C PHE A 73 -8.03 4.20 -0.98
N VAL A 74 -9.00 4.78 -1.71
CA VAL A 74 -9.02 4.78 -3.18
C VAL A 74 -7.81 5.54 -3.74
N ASP A 75 -7.49 6.70 -3.15
CA ASP A 75 -6.35 7.52 -3.55
C ASP A 75 -5.04 6.75 -3.33
N ALA A 76 -4.87 6.11 -2.17
CA ALA A 76 -3.70 5.30 -1.86
C ALA A 76 -3.51 4.13 -2.84
N ILE A 77 -4.59 3.42 -3.20
CA ILE A 77 -4.53 2.37 -4.22
C ILE A 77 -4.14 2.95 -5.57
N THR A 78 -4.71 4.09 -5.95
CA THR A 78 -4.43 4.74 -7.23
C THR A 78 -2.96 5.15 -7.33
N GLU A 79 -2.40 5.74 -6.26
CA GLU A 79 -0.98 6.10 -6.21
C GLU A 79 -0.07 4.85 -6.26
N LEU A 80 -0.42 3.77 -5.55
CA LEU A 80 0.33 2.51 -5.63
C LEU A 80 0.32 1.92 -7.05
N LEU A 81 -0.81 2.01 -7.76
CA LEU A 81 -0.90 1.56 -9.16
C LEU A 81 -0.03 2.41 -10.11
N LYS A 82 0.07 3.72 -9.87
CA LYS A 82 0.98 4.60 -10.62
C LYS A 82 2.43 4.22 -10.36
N VAL A 83 2.84 4.09 -9.09
CA VAL A 83 4.20 3.67 -8.71
C VAL A 83 4.58 2.34 -9.35
N ARG A 84 3.66 1.36 -9.36
CA ARG A 84 3.89 0.07 -10.03
C ARG A 84 4.14 0.24 -11.53
N THR A 85 3.37 1.10 -12.18
CA THR A 85 3.51 1.37 -13.62
C THR A 85 4.85 2.03 -13.93
N ASP A 86 5.25 3.01 -13.12
CA ASP A 86 6.53 3.70 -13.27
C ASP A 86 7.71 2.76 -13.02
N ALA A 87 7.61 1.88 -12.03
CA ALA A 87 8.64 0.86 -11.75
C ALA A 87 8.82 -0.11 -12.92
N GLU A 88 7.74 -0.58 -13.55
CA GLU A 88 7.82 -1.48 -14.71
C GLU A 88 8.43 -0.75 -15.91
N LYS A 89 8.06 0.52 -16.15
CA LYS A 89 8.67 1.34 -17.20
C LYS A 89 10.17 1.54 -16.97
N LEU A 90 10.57 1.85 -15.74
CA LEU A 90 11.98 2.03 -15.38
C LEU A 90 12.77 0.73 -15.60
N LYS A 91 12.21 -0.42 -15.19
CA LYS A 91 12.82 -1.74 -15.41
C LYS A 91 13.05 -2.02 -16.89
N VAL A 92 12.07 -1.74 -17.75
CA VAL A 92 12.22 -1.87 -19.21
C VAL A 92 13.32 -0.96 -19.74
N GLN A 93 13.34 0.31 -19.33
CA GLN A 93 14.37 1.27 -19.76
C GLN A 93 15.79 0.87 -19.32
N VAL A 94 15.95 0.41 -18.08
CA VAL A 94 17.24 -0.07 -17.56
C VAL A 94 17.72 -1.30 -18.33
N THR A 95 16.82 -2.25 -18.59
CA THR A 95 17.16 -3.48 -19.33
C THR A 95 17.55 -3.17 -20.77
N ASP A 96 16.82 -2.29 -21.45
CA ASP A 96 17.11 -1.86 -22.82
C ASP A 96 18.43 -1.06 -22.90
N THR A 97 18.66 -0.14 -21.96
CA THR A 97 19.91 0.62 -21.90
C THR A 97 21.10 -0.30 -21.66
N ASN A 98 20.99 -1.24 -20.72
CA ASN A 98 22.04 -2.23 -20.47
C ASN A 98 22.31 -3.09 -21.70
N ARG A 99 21.28 -3.54 -22.41
CA ARG A 99 21.44 -4.30 -23.65
C ARG A 99 22.22 -3.50 -24.70
N ARG A 100 21.78 -2.26 -24.99
CA ARG A 100 22.43 -1.38 -25.97
C ARG A 100 23.88 -1.10 -25.59
N PHE A 101 24.15 -0.87 -24.30
CA PHE A 101 25.50 -0.66 -23.78
C PHE A 101 26.40 -1.88 -24.00
N GLN A 102 25.91 -3.08 -23.69
CA GLN A 102 26.66 -4.31 -23.92
C GLN A 102 26.93 -4.55 -25.41
N ASP A 103 25.95 -4.29 -26.27
CA ASP A 103 26.12 -4.46 -27.72
C ASP A 103 27.14 -3.46 -28.30
N ALA A 104 27.09 -2.19 -27.88
CA ALA A 104 28.12 -1.22 -28.23
C ALA A 104 29.51 -1.61 -27.66
N GLY A 105 29.56 -2.13 -26.44
CA GLY A 105 30.78 -2.63 -25.82
C GLY A 105 31.43 -3.77 -26.63
N LYS A 106 30.64 -4.69 -27.17
CA LYS A 106 31.15 -5.76 -28.05
C LYS A 106 31.75 -5.20 -29.33
N GLU A 107 31.12 -4.21 -29.96
CA GLU A 107 31.64 -3.57 -31.17
C GLU A 107 33.00 -2.89 -30.90
N VAL A 108 33.12 -2.18 -29.78
CA VAL A 108 34.38 -1.55 -29.36
C VAL A 108 35.48 -2.58 -29.12
N ILE A 109 35.15 -3.74 -28.52
CA ILE A 109 36.12 -4.83 -28.32
C ILE A 109 36.64 -5.33 -29.67
N VAL A 110 35.75 -5.61 -30.63
CA VAL A 110 36.14 -6.08 -31.97
C VAL A 110 37.05 -5.06 -32.67
N GLN A 111 36.70 -3.78 -32.67
CA GLN A 111 37.56 -2.74 -33.25
C GLN A 111 38.91 -2.63 -32.55
N THR A 112 38.94 -2.82 -31.23
CA THR A 112 40.18 -2.79 -30.45
C THR A 112 41.09 -3.95 -30.84
N GLU A 113 40.54 -5.16 -31.02
CA GLU A 113 41.27 -6.33 -31.51
C GLU A 113 41.86 -6.09 -32.92
N ASP A 114 41.10 -5.46 -33.81
CA ASP A 114 41.59 -5.05 -35.14
C ASP A 114 42.75 -4.07 -35.05
N ILE A 115 42.64 -3.04 -34.21
CA ILE A 115 43.71 -2.06 -33.99
C ILE A 115 44.96 -2.74 -33.44
N ILE A 116 44.82 -3.68 -32.49
CA ILE A 116 45.96 -4.45 -31.96
C ILE A 116 46.65 -5.22 -33.08
N ARG A 117 45.89 -5.92 -33.93
CA ARG A 117 46.45 -6.64 -35.10
C ARG A 117 47.19 -5.71 -36.05
N CYS A 118 46.60 -4.57 -36.39
CA CYS A 118 47.24 -3.55 -37.24
C CYS A 118 48.54 -3.03 -36.63
N ARG A 119 48.60 -2.77 -35.32
CA ARG A 119 49.82 -2.31 -34.65
C ARG A 119 50.94 -3.35 -34.68
N ILE A 120 50.60 -4.63 -34.55
CA ILE A 120 51.59 -5.72 -34.68
C ILE A 120 52.16 -5.73 -36.10
N GLN A 121 51.30 -5.65 -37.12
CA GLN A 121 51.74 -5.58 -38.52
C GLN A 121 52.60 -4.34 -38.78
N GLN A 122 52.19 -3.17 -38.27
CA GLN A 122 52.95 -1.93 -38.40
C GLN A 122 54.34 -2.06 -37.78
N ARG A 123 54.47 -2.65 -36.59
CA ARG A 123 55.76 -2.91 -35.96
C ARG A 123 56.64 -3.82 -36.82
N ASN A 124 56.08 -4.90 -37.36
CA ASN A 124 56.80 -5.81 -38.24
C ASN A 124 57.32 -5.08 -39.50
N ILE A 125 56.47 -4.23 -40.11
CA ILE A 125 56.85 -3.42 -41.28
C ILE A 125 57.99 -2.47 -40.92
N THR A 126 57.88 -1.72 -39.82
CA THR A 126 58.94 -0.80 -39.37
C THR A 126 60.26 -1.54 -39.18
N THR A 127 60.25 -2.70 -38.52
CA THR A 127 61.47 -3.51 -38.34
C THR A 127 62.05 -3.98 -39.67
N VAL A 128 61.22 -4.41 -40.64
CA VAL A 128 61.71 -4.79 -41.97
C VAL A 128 62.32 -3.60 -42.71
N VAL A 129 61.69 -2.43 -42.66
CA VAL A 129 62.22 -1.20 -43.27
C VAL A 129 63.58 -0.84 -42.68
N GLU A 130 63.72 -0.85 -41.35
CA GLU A 130 64.99 -0.60 -40.66
C GLU A 130 66.08 -1.60 -41.10
N LYS A 131 65.73 -2.88 -41.26
CA LYS A 131 66.68 -3.90 -41.73
C LYS A 131 67.08 -3.71 -43.19
N LEU A 132 66.14 -3.37 -44.06
CA LEU A 132 66.44 -3.10 -45.47
C LEU A 132 67.31 -1.86 -45.65
N GLN A 133 67.14 -0.83 -44.80
CA GLN A 133 68.00 0.36 -44.81
C GLN A 133 69.47 0.02 -44.55
N LEU A 134 69.78 -0.99 -43.73
CA LEU A 134 71.16 -1.46 -43.50
C LEU A 134 71.78 -2.15 -44.72
N CYS A 135 70.96 -2.58 -45.69
CA CYS A 135 71.43 -3.22 -46.91
C CYS A 135 71.70 -2.22 -48.05
N LEU A 136 71.39 -0.94 -47.86
CA LEU A 136 71.66 0.09 -48.86
C LEU A 136 73.16 0.45 -48.84
N PRO A 137 73.80 0.66 -50.00
CA PRO A 137 75.20 1.08 -50.06
C PRO A 137 75.41 2.41 -49.34
N ALA A 138 76.51 2.54 -48.57
CA ALA A 138 76.95 3.85 -48.09
C ALA A 138 77.35 4.69 -49.31
N VAL A 139 76.59 5.75 -49.58
CA VAL A 139 76.95 6.78 -50.56
C VAL A 139 78.07 7.65 -49.98
#